data_AF-A0A6N1BG67-F1
#
_entry.id   AF-A0A6N1BG67-F1
#
_cell.length_a   1.000
_cell.length_b   1.000
_cell.length_c   1.000
_cell.angle_alpha   90.00
_cell.angle_beta   90.00
_cell.angle_gamma   90.00
#
_symmetry.space_group_name_H-M   'P 1'
#
loop_
_entity.id
_entity.type
_entity.pdbx_description
1 polymer ?
#
loop_
_entity_poly.entity_id
_entity_poly.type
_entity_poly.pdbx_seq_one_letter_code
_entity_poly.pdbx_strand_id
1 'polypeptide(L)'
;MTRQPTPMPLDTALQSALVARHGETFGVADRGWRAWRLQDTLHADVAETLSQTDLLLADGELDAATLERVAARGAMLIQTEREGGQWIDTVRSPMGTWVFATRADANDDAAQSPAFVATLLAALALHFPAHDALCLARAWRPGSLDWPAEFSRFPRVRHAALVAPEQSAEPFVPCPARLGLYAVVPTADWIERLVPLGVPTVQLRFKSDDAAAVREQIARSALAARGSRSRLFINDHWRAALDYHAAHGNDSAGSGIYGIHLGQEDLDEADLDALRASGLRLGVSTHGYAEMLRVAPLRPSYLALGAIFPTTTKVMPTQPQGLGRFYAYARLMREQVPALVGIGGVDAGNLPQVLEAGVGSAAVVRAITEAADVPAAVARLMAAFGQAG
;
A
#
# COMPACT_ATOMS: atom_id res chain seq x y z
N MET A 1 -2.25 -33.21 24.48
CA MET A 1 -2.09 -34.32 23.52
C MET A 1 -1.46 -33.74 22.27
N THR A 2 -0.30 -34.24 21.85
CA THR A 2 0.40 -33.80 20.63
C THR A 2 -0.37 -34.24 19.38
N ARG A 3 -0.78 -33.29 18.54
CA ARG A 3 -1.37 -33.58 17.23
C ARG A 3 -0.54 -32.90 16.15
N GLN A 4 -0.18 -33.66 15.12
CA GLN A 4 0.39 -33.06 13.90
C GLN A 4 -0.66 -32.16 13.26
N PRO A 5 -0.26 -31.03 12.62
CA PRO A 5 -1.16 -30.28 11.78
C PRO A 5 -1.77 -31.18 10.72
N THR A 6 -3.09 -31.11 10.55
CA THR A 6 -3.79 -31.90 9.54
C THR A 6 -3.98 -31.07 8.28
N PRO A 7 -3.95 -31.65 7.07
CA PRO A 7 -4.25 -30.90 5.86
C PRO A 7 -5.62 -30.22 5.95
N MET A 8 -5.70 -28.95 5.56
CA MET A 8 -6.98 -28.25 5.48
C MET A 8 -7.84 -28.82 4.34
N PRO A 9 -9.17 -28.98 4.54
CA PRO A 9 -10.09 -29.19 3.43
C PRO A 9 -9.94 -28.06 2.40
N LEU A 10 -9.85 -28.42 1.12
CA LEU A 10 -9.51 -27.50 0.04
C LEU A 10 -10.37 -27.77 -1.20
N ASP A 11 -11.03 -26.73 -1.72
CA ASP A 11 -11.63 -26.77 -3.06
C ASP A 11 -10.54 -26.61 -4.13
N THR A 12 -9.99 -27.74 -4.55
CA THR A 12 -8.85 -27.77 -5.51
C THR A 12 -9.27 -27.29 -6.91
N ALA A 13 -10.53 -27.50 -7.29
CA ALA A 13 -11.05 -27.08 -8.58
C ALA A 13 -11.13 -25.55 -8.63
N LEU A 14 -11.65 -24.92 -7.57
CA LEU A 14 -11.67 -23.46 -7.45
C LEU A 14 -10.26 -22.88 -7.45
N GLN A 15 -9.36 -23.41 -6.62
CA GLN A 15 -7.97 -22.93 -6.55
C GLN A 15 -7.30 -22.94 -7.94
N SER A 16 -7.42 -24.07 -8.65
CA SER A 16 -6.82 -24.24 -9.98
C SER A 16 -7.43 -23.27 -11.00
N ALA A 17 -8.75 -23.09 -10.97
CA ALA A 17 -9.45 -22.16 -11.86
C ALA A 17 -9.03 -20.70 -11.62
N LEU A 18 -8.82 -20.31 -10.36
CA LEU A 18 -8.35 -18.96 -10.02
C LEU A 18 -6.91 -18.71 -10.47
N VAL A 19 -6.01 -19.64 -10.22
CA VAL A 19 -4.61 -19.54 -10.67
C VAL A 19 -4.55 -19.52 -12.20
N ALA A 20 -5.31 -20.38 -12.88
CA ALA A 20 -5.36 -20.40 -14.35
C ALA A 20 -5.91 -19.08 -14.92
N ARG A 21 -6.94 -18.51 -14.30
CA ARG A 21 -7.57 -17.26 -14.78
C ARG A 21 -6.70 -16.02 -14.57
N HIS A 22 -5.98 -15.95 -13.46
CA HIS A 22 -5.27 -14.73 -13.03
C HIS A 22 -3.74 -14.83 -13.14
N GLY A 23 -3.21 -16.01 -13.47
CA GLY A 23 -1.78 -16.29 -13.54
C GLY A 23 -1.03 -15.46 -14.58
N GLU A 24 -1.62 -15.20 -15.75
CA GLU A 24 -1.01 -14.30 -16.74
C GLU A 24 -0.92 -12.85 -16.26
N THR A 25 -1.90 -12.42 -15.46
CA THR A 25 -1.99 -11.05 -14.94
C THR A 25 -1.01 -10.77 -13.81
N PHE A 26 -0.83 -11.73 -12.89
CA PHE A 26 -0.05 -11.52 -11.66
C PHE A 26 1.23 -12.34 -11.58
N GLY A 27 1.45 -13.27 -12.51
CA GLY A 27 2.46 -14.30 -12.41
C GLY A 27 2.04 -15.44 -11.45
N VAL A 28 2.71 -16.58 -11.57
CA VAL A 28 2.48 -17.76 -10.72
C VAL A 28 3.80 -18.16 -10.08
N ALA A 29 3.78 -18.53 -8.80
CA ALA A 29 4.94 -19.01 -8.07
C ALA A 29 5.29 -20.45 -8.47
N ASP A 30 6.58 -20.73 -8.62
CA ASP A 30 7.08 -22.09 -8.93
C ASP A 30 6.89 -23.07 -7.77
N ARG A 31 6.56 -22.58 -6.57
CA ARG A 31 6.46 -23.37 -5.35
C ARG A 31 5.01 -23.61 -4.95
N GLY A 32 4.69 -24.86 -4.65
CA GLY A 32 3.35 -25.26 -4.18
C GLY A 32 3.12 -24.86 -2.72
N TRP A 33 2.04 -24.12 -2.48
CA TRP A 33 1.59 -23.78 -1.13
C TRP A 33 0.79 -24.91 -0.50
N ARG A 34 0.94 -25.10 0.81
CA ARG A 34 0.19 -26.09 1.60
C ARG A 34 -0.49 -25.41 2.78
N ALA A 35 -1.74 -25.77 3.05
CA ALA A 35 -2.50 -25.27 4.19
C ALA A 35 -2.75 -26.38 5.21
N TRP A 36 -2.50 -26.06 6.48
CA TRP A 36 -2.58 -26.99 7.60
C TRP A 36 -3.47 -26.43 8.70
N ARG A 37 -4.31 -27.28 9.30
CA ARG A 37 -5.06 -26.97 10.51
C ARG A 37 -4.17 -27.15 11.72
N LEU A 38 -4.11 -26.15 12.59
CA LEU A 38 -3.43 -26.19 13.87
C LEU A 38 -4.45 -25.95 14.99
N GLN A 39 -4.71 -26.98 15.82
CA GLN A 39 -5.71 -26.91 16.90
C GLN A 39 -5.10 -26.56 18.26
N ASP A 40 -3.87 -27.00 18.51
CA ASP A 40 -3.20 -26.94 19.81
C ASP A 40 -1.71 -26.59 19.61
N THR A 41 -0.89 -26.82 20.64
CA THR A 41 0.56 -26.65 20.63
C THR A 41 1.25 -27.42 19.49
N LEU A 42 2.09 -26.71 18.73
CA LEU A 42 2.94 -27.31 17.69
C LEU A 42 4.22 -27.88 18.32
N HIS A 43 4.41 -29.21 18.29
CA HIS A 43 5.63 -29.84 18.80
C HIS A 43 6.87 -29.49 17.96
N ALA A 44 8.06 -29.49 18.59
CA ALA A 44 9.32 -29.11 17.94
C ALA A 44 9.60 -29.94 16.68
N ASP A 45 9.51 -31.28 16.78
CA ASP A 45 9.80 -32.19 15.66
C ASP A 45 8.90 -31.93 14.43
N VAL A 46 7.65 -31.55 14.68
CA VAL A 46 6.69 -31.26 13.60
C VAL A 46 6.96 -29.89 12.99
N ALA A 47 7.32 -28.91 13.82
CA ALA A 47 7.78 -27.61 13.34
C ALA A 47 8.99 -27.75 12.42
N GLU A 48 9.84 -28.76 12.60
CA GLU A 48 11.01 -28.97 11.73
C GLU A 48 10.69 -29.27 10.28
N THR A 49 9.49 -29.75 10.01
CA THR A 49 9.03 -30.09 8.65
C THR A 49 8.42 -28.90 7.90
N LEU A 50 8.19 -27.78 8.60
CA LEU A 50 7.59 -26.57 8.03
C LEU A 50 8.59 -25.76 7.21
N SER A 51 8.05 -25.03 6.23
CA SER A 51 8.80 -24.16 5.33
C SER A 51 8.04 -22.85 5.05
N GLN A 52 8.66 -21.95 4.29
CA GLN A 52 8.07 -20.67 3.90
C GLN A 52 6.82 -20.77 3.00
N THR A 53 6.51 -21.97 2.49
CA THR A 53 5.31 -22.24 1.67
C THR A 53 4.22 -22.98 2.44
N ASP A 54 4.38 -23.10 3.76
CA ASP A 54 3.38 -23.67 4.64
C ASP A 54 2.57 -22.56 5.32
N LEU A 55 1.26 -22.66 5.20
CA LEU A 55 0.27 -21.82 5.86
C LEU A 55 -0.42 -22.64 6.96
N LEU A 56 -0.34 -22.18 8.20
CA LEU A 56 -1.05 -22.74 9.33
C LEU A 56 -2.29 -21.90 9.61
N LEU A 57 -3.42 -22.57 9.78
CA LEU A 57 -4.72 -22.00 10.08
C LEU A 57 -5.19 -22.54 11.42
N ALA A 58 -5.45 -21.64 12.37
CA ALA A 58 -5.84 -21.98 13.72
C ALA A 58 -7.15 -21.30 14.11
N ASP A 59 -7.95 -21.99 14.90
CA ASP A 59 -9.12 -21.43 15.57
C ASP A 59 -8.69 -20.99 16.98
N GLY A 60 -8.71 -19.68 17.25
CA GLY A 60 -8.34 -19.15 18.57
C GLY A 60 -6.85 -18.89 18.85
N GLU A 61 -6.56 -18.57 20.11
CA GLU A 61 -5.23 -18.23 20.59
C GLU A 61 -4.30 -19.46 20.69
N LEU A 62 -3.02 -19.24 20.40
CA LEU A 62 -1.95 -20.25 20.49
C LEU A 62 -0.90 -19.79 21.50
N ASP A 63 -0.23 -20.75 22.14
CA ASP A 63 0.85 -20.45 23.08
C ASP A 63 2.07 -19.80 22.39
N ALA A 64 2.81 -18.98 23.14
CA ALA A 64 3.96 -18.23 22.61
C ALA A 64 5.04 -19.14 22.00
N ALA A 65 5.27 -20.32 22.59
CA ALA A 65 6.25 -21.28 22.08
C ALA A 65 5.88 -21.81 20.69
N THR A 66 4.59 -22.01 20.43
CA THR A 66 4.06 -22.39 19.12
C THR A 66 4.25 -21.27 18.11
N LEU A 67 3.94 -20.02 18.49
CA LEU A 67 4.16 -18.85 17.64
C LEU A 67 5.63 -18.70 17.24
N GLU A 68 6.55 -18.84 18.20
CA GLU A 68 8.00 -18.79 17.97
C GLU A 68 8.47 -19.91 17.02
N ARG A 69 8.00 -21.14 17.21
CA ARG A 69 8.35 -22.28 16.36
C ARG A 69 7.92 -22.09 14.91
N VAL A 70 6.72 -21.55 14.69
CA VAL A 70 6.23 -21.24 13.34
C VAL A 70 7.07 -20.14 12.71
N ALA A 71 7.31 -19.05 13.45
CA ALA A 71 8.11 -17.92 12.97
C ALA A 71 9.55 -18.32 12.61
N ALA A 72 10.19 -19.19 13.40
CA ALA A 72 11.54 -19.70 13.16
C ALA A 72 11.69 -20.45 11.83
N ARG A 73 10.59 -20.94 11.26
CA ARG A 73 10.56 -21.66 9.98
C ARG A 73 10.18 -20.76 8.80
N GLY A 74 9.82 -19.50 9.07
CA GLY A 74 9.31 -18.55 8.09
C GLY A 74 7.94 -18.95 7.52
N ALA A 75 7.26 -19.90 8.15
CA ALA A 75 5.90 -20.31 7.80
C ALA A 75 4.90 -19.21 8.18
N MET A 76 3.75 -19.21 7.52
CA MET A 76 2.68 -18.24 7.75
C MET A 76 1.65 -18.82 8.73
N LEU A 77 1.10 -17.99 9.60
CA LEU A 77 0.06 -18.37 10.53
C LEU A 77 -1.11 -17.39 10.45
N ILE A 78 -2.32 -17.91 10.36
CA ILE A 78 -3.56 -17.13 10.48
C ILE A 78 -4.38 -17.75 11.61
N GLN A 79 -4.61 -16.95 12.64
CA GLN A 79 -5.49 -17.28 13.76
C GLN A 79 -6.82 -16.58 13.53
N THR A 80 -7.92 -17.31 13.60
CA THR A 80 -9.27 -16.76 13.43
C THR A 80 -10.09 -16.92 14.70
N GLU A 81 -10.71 -15.83 15.14
CA GLU A 81 -11.57 -15.76 16.32
C GLU A 81 -12.92 -15.12 15.96
N ARG A 82 -13.93 -15.29 16.84
CA ARG A 82 -15.25 -14.67 16.68
C ARG A 82 -15.51 -13.67 17.79
N GLU A 83 -15.68 -12.40 17.43
CA GLU A 83 -15.96 -11.30 18.36
C GLU A 83 -17.10 -10.45 17.80
N GLY A 84 -18.17 -10.25 18.58
CA GLY A 84 -19.26 -9.33 18.19
C GLY A 84 -19.95 -9.65 16.84
N GLY A 85 -19.98 -10.91 16.41
CA GLY A 85 -20.51 -11.30 15.10
C GLY A 85 -19.57 -11.03 13.92
N GLN A 86 -18.30 -10.78 14.20
CA GLN A 86 -17.23 -10.62 13.21
C GLN A 86 -16.19 -11.72 13.35
N TRP A 87 -15.56 -12.08 12.23
CA TRP A 87 -14.33 -12.83 12.21
C TRP A 87 -13.15 -11.88 12.44
N ILE A 88 -12.33 -12.19 13.43
CA ILE A 88 -11.10 -11.48 13.74
C ILE A 88 -9.94 -12.37 13.31
N ASP A 89 -9.21 -11.94 12.29
CA ASP A 89 -8.09 -12.70 11.72
C ASP A 89 -6.77 -12.04 12.07
N THR A 90 -5.93 -12.74 12.82
CA THR A 90 -4.53 -12.35 13.09
C THR A 90 -3.62 -13.12 12.15
N VAL A 91 -3.03 -12.43 11.18
CA VAL A 91 -2.02 -13.00 10.27
C VAL A 91 -0.62 -12.64 10.74
N ARG A 92 0.24 -13.65 10.86
CA ARG A 92 1.65 -13.54 11.22
C ARG A 92 2.50 -14.10 10.10
N SER A 93 3.48 -13.32 9.66
CA SER A 93 4.39 -13.67 8.58
C SER A 93 5.75 -12.99 8.79
N PRO A 94 6.79 -13.32 7.99
CA PRO A 94 8.04 -12.57 8.00
C PRO A 94 7.90 -11.06 7.72
N MET A 95 6.76 -10.63 7.15
CA MET A 95 6.43 -9.22 6.92
C MET A 95 5.72 -8.54 8.10
N GLY A 96 5.65 -9.20 9.27
CA GLY A 96 4.99 -8.69 10.46
C GLY A 96 3.60 -9.26 10.69
N THR A 97 2.88 -8.63 11.62
CA THR A 97 1.56 -9.06 12.09
C THR A 97 0.50 -8.05 11.67
N TRP A 98 -0.61 -8.54 11.12
CA TRP A 98 -1.81 -7.75 10.83
C TRP A 98 -3.02 -8.38 11.51
N VAL A 99 -3.96 -7.54 11.95
CA VAL A 99 -5.24 -8.00 12.49
C VAL A 99 -6.37 -7.36 11.70
N PHE A 100 -7.28 -8.19 11.21
CA PHE A 100 -8.40 -7.79 10.36
C PHE A 100 -9.73 -8.19 10.99
N ALA A 101 -10.78 -7.41 10.72
CA ALA A 101 -12.16 -7.72 11.07
C ALA A 101 -13.01 -7.85 9.81
N THR A 102 -13.72 -8.96 9.70
CA THR A 102 -14.71 -9.21 8.63
C THR A 102 -16.07 -9.49 9.26
N ARG A 103 -17.15 -8.92 8.73
CA ARG A 103 -18.49 -9.29 9.18
C ARG A 103 -18.72 -10.78 8.88
N ALA A 104 -19.13 -11.57 9.88
CA ALA A 104 -19.55 -12.94 9.62
C ALA A 104 -20.95 -12.90 9.01
N ASP A 105 -21.14 -13.57 7.87
CA ASP A 105 -22.48 -13.76 7.33
C ASP A 105 -23.31 -14.62 8.30
N ALA A 106 -24.61 -14.38 8.38
CA ALA A 106 -25.49 -15.08 9.33
C ALA A 106 -25.53 -16.61 9.13
N ASN A 107 -25.15 -17.07 7.93
CA ASN A 107 -25.07 -18.50 7.56
C ASN A 107 -23.62 -18.99 7.45
N ASP A 108 -22.63 -18.19 7.85
CA ASP A 108 -21.21 -18.56 7.85
C ASP A 108 -20.81 -19.10 9.23
N ASP A 109 -20.99 -20.41 9.38
CA ASP A 109 -20.62 -21.16 10.58
C ASP A 109 -19.13 -21.56 10.58
N ALA A 110 -18.42 -21.41 9.46
CA ALA A 110 -17.05 -21.89 9.28
C ALA A 110 -16.15 -20.84 8.62
N ALA A 111 -15.42 -20.09 9.46
CA ALA A 111 -14.53 -19.01 9.04
C ALA A 111 -13.50 -19.42 7.98
N GLN A 112 -13.14 -20.70 7.92
CA GLN A 112 -12.09 -21.24 7.05
C GLN A 112 -12.64 -22.38 6.18
N SER A 113 -13.71 -22.09 5.44
CA SER A 113 -14.32 -23.04 4.49
C SER A 113 -13.33 -23.50 3.40
N PRO A 114 -13.57 -24.65 2.73
CA PRO A 114 -12.70 -25.12 1.64
C PRO A 114 -12.51 -24.09 0.52
N ALA A 115 -13.54 -23.28 0.24
CA ALA A 115 -13.48 -22.22 -0.76
C ALA A 115 -12.62 -21.03 -0.29
N PHE A 116 -12.68 -20.66 0.99
CA PHE A 116 -11.79 -19.65 1.58
C PHE A 116 -10.33 -20.09 1.52
N VAL A 117 -10.03 -21.35 1.88
CA VAL A 117 -8.67 -21.88 1.80
C VAL A 117 -8.18 -21.89 0.34
N ALA A 118 -9.06 -22.24 -0.61
CA ALA A 118 -8.74 -22.21 -2.04
C ALA A 118 -8.38 -20.81 -2.55
N THR A 119 -9.16 -19.78 -2.21
CA THR A 119 -8.89 -18.40 -2.63
C THR A 119 -7.62 -17.86 -1.99
N LEU A 120 -7.40 -18.15 -0.71
CA LEU A 120 -6.19 -17.77 0.02
C LEU A 120 -4.93 -18.39 -0.59
N LEU A 121 -4.94 -19.70 -0.84
CA LEU A 121 -3.80 -20.38 -1.47
C LEU A 121 -3.59 -19.94 -2.93
N ALA A 122 -4.66 -19.63 -3.67
CA ALA A 122 -4.55 -19.07 -5.01
C ALA A 122 -3.88 -17.69 -4.99
N ALA A 123 -4.26 -16.80 -4.07
CA ALA A 123 -3.63 -15.49 -3.94
C ALA A 123 -2.14 -15.60 -3.55
N LEU A 124 -1.78 -16.50 -2.63
CA LEU A 124 -0.39 -16.80 -2.29
C LEU A 124 0.41 -17.34 -3.50
N ALA A 125 -0.20 -18.23 -4.30
CA ALA A 125 0.40 -18.73 -5.54
C ALA A 125 0.56 -17.64 -6.61
N LEU A 126 -0.24 -16.58 -6.56
CA LEU A 126 -0.14 -15.38 -7.40
C LEU A 126 0.79 -14.31 -6.79
N HIS A 127 1.70 -14.73 -5.91
CA HIS A 127 2.73 -13.92 -5.25
C HIS A 127 2.22 -12.82 -4.30
N PHE A 128 0.95 -12.83 -3.89
CA PHE A 128 0.46 -11.88 -2.89
C PHE A 128 0.99 -12.29 -1.50
N PRO A 129 1.46 -11.33 -0.67
CA PRO A 129 1.89 -11.65 0.68
C PRO A 129 0.70 -12.09 1.55
N ALA A 130 0.98 -12.79 2.65
CA ALA A 130 -0.04 -13.42 3.50
C ALA A 130 -1.19 -12.49 3.91
N HIS A 131 -0.87 -11.25 4.30
CA HIS A 131 -1.87 -10.27 4.72
C HIS A 131 -2.77 -9.82 3.56
N ASP A 132 -2.22 -9.61 2.37
CA ASP A 132 -3.01 -9.27 1.18
C ASP A 132 -3.84 -10.46 0.69
N ALA A 133 -3.26 -11.66 0.71
CA ALA A 133 -3.94 -12.89 0.34
C ALA A 133 -5.15 -13.15 1.26
N LEU A 134 -5.01 -12.87 2.56
CA LEU A 134 -6.12 -12.90 3.52
C LEU A 134 -7.18 -11.83 3.21
N CYS A 135 -6.78 -10.58 2.93
CA CYS A 135 -7.73 -9.53 2.53
C CYS A 135 -8.55 -9.93 1.30
N LEU A 136 -7.89 -10.50 0.29
CA LEU A 136 -8.52 -11.00 -0.93
C LEU A 136 -9.47 -12.18 -0.65
N ALA A 137 -9.04 -13.15 0.16
CA ALA A 137 -9.83 -14.32 0.51
C ALA A 137 -11.11 -13.94 1.27
N ARG A 138 -11.03 -12.95 2.18
CA ARG A 138 -12.19 -12.39 2.89
C ARG A 138 -13.12 -11.59 1.98
N ALA A 139 -12.57 -10.85 1.02
CA ALA A 139 -13.36 -10.08 0.07
C ALA A 139 -14.02 -10.94 -1.02
N TRP A 140 -13.59 -12.19 -1.18
CA TRP A 140 -13.99 -13.04 -2.29
C TRP A 140 -15.50 -13.29 -2.32
N ARG A 141 -16.09 -13.28 -3.53
CA ARG A 141 -17.50 -13.63 -3.71
C ARG A 141 -17.64 -15.14 -3.87
N PRO A 142 -18.45 -15.83 -3.06
CA PRO A 142 -18.70 -17.26 -3.24
C PRO A 142 -19.16 -17.57 -4.67
N GLY A 143 -18.58 -18.61 -5.28
CA GLY A 143 -18.89 -19.05 -6.64
C GLY A 143 -18.36 -18.17 -7.78
N SER A 144 -17.69 -17.05 -7.49
CA SER A 144 -17.09 -16.19 -8.52
C SER A 144 -15.65 -16.56 -8.80
N LEU A 145 -15.24 -16.38 -10.07
CA LEU A 145 -13.83 -16.40 -10.49
C LEU A 145 -13.29 -14.97 -10.75
N ASP A 146 -14.11 -13.94 -10.55
CA ASP A 146 -13.73 -12.55 -10.78
C ASP A 146 -12.87 -12.02 -9.64
N TRP A 147 -11.87 -11.20 -9.97
CA TRP A 147 -11.02 -10.59 -8.97
C TRP A 147 -11.80 -9.58 -8.10
N PRO A 148 -11.65 -9.59 -6.76
CA PRO A 148 -12.36 -8.68 -5.87
C PRO A 148 -12.06 -7.22 -6.19
N ALA A 149 -13.13 -6.45 -6.44
CA ALA A 149 -13.04 -5.02 -6.76
C ALA A 149 -14.06 -4.17 -5.99
N GLU A 150 -14.92 -4.79 -5.16
CA GLU A 150 -15.89 -4.06 -4.33
C GLU A 150 -15.26 -3.79 -2.96
N PHE A 151 -14.92 -2.53 -2.67
CA PHE A 151 -14.23 -2.14 -1.44
C PHE A 151 -14.99 -2.54 -0.16
N SER A 152 -16.32 -2.50 -0.18
CA SER A 152 -17.17 -2.83 0.97
C SER A 152 -17.06 -4.28 1.45
N ARG A 153 -16.54 -5.20 0.61
CA ARG A 153 -16.33 -6.61 0.96
C ARG A 153 -15.00 -6.87 1.64
N PHE A 154 -14.03 -5.96 1.48
CA PHE A 154 -12.73 -6.14 2.09
C PHE A 154 -12.81 -5.99 3.61
N PRO A 155 -11.94 -6.68 4.36
CA PRO A 155 -11.93 -6.57 5.81
C PRO A 155 -11.47 -5.19 6.27
N ARG A 156 -11.77 -4.86 7.52
CA ARG A 156 -11.26 -3.66 8.20
C ARG A 156 -9.99 -3.99 8.97
N VAL A 157 -9.00 -3.11 8.93
CA VAL A 157 -7.79 -3.22 9.74
C VAL A 157 -8.11 -2.88 11.21
N ARG A 158 -7.70 -3.71 12.17
CA ARG A 158 -7.81 -3.47 13.63
C ARG A 158 -6.48 -3.16 14.30
N HIS A 159 -5.43 -3.92 13.99
CA HIS A 159 -4.08 -3.66 14.49
C HIS A 159 -3.30 -2.86 13.45
N ALA A 160 -2.47 -1.91 13.91
CA ALA A 160 -1.89 -0.85 13.09
C ALA A 160 -2.95 0.08 12.43
N ALA A 161 -4.17 0.10 12.97
CA ALA A 161 -5.22 1.01 12.50
C ALA A 161 -4.86 2.46 12.85
N LEU A 162 -4.98 3.35 11.86
CA LEU A 162 -4.67 4.79 12.01
C LEU A 162 -5.86 5.59 12.53
N VAL A 163 -7.05 5.00 12.47
CA VAL A 163 -8.31 5.52 13.01
C VAL A 163 -8.97 4.36 13.73
N ALA A 164 -9.55 4.63 14.91
CA ALA A 164 -10.30 3.62 15.63
C ALA A 164 -11.40 3.04 14.71
N PRO A 165 -11.64 1.72 14.68
CA PRO A 165 -12.57 1.09 13.72
C PRO A 165 -13.99 1.69 13.72
N GLU A 166 -14.40 2.21 14.87
CA GLU A 166 -15.68 2.87 15.17
C GLU A 166 -15.73 4.37 14.81
N GLN A 167 -14.60 4.99 14.46
CA GLN A 167 -14.50 6.41 14.14
C GLN A 167 -14.45 6.64 12.63
N SER A 168 -15.07 7.75 12.18
CA SER A 168 -14.85 8.30 10.86
C SER A 168 -13.95 9.52 11.00
N ALA A 169 -12.78 9.50 10.39
CA ALA A 169 -11.95 10.70 10.29
C ALA A 169 -12.56 11.69 9.28
N GLU A 170 -12.47 12.98 9.59
CA GLU A 170 -12.72 14.04 8.61
C GLU A 170 -11.70 13.92 7.45
N PRO A 171 -12.12 14.16 6.20
CA PRO A 171 -11.22 14.09 5.07
C PRO A 171 -10.14 15.17 5.14
N PHE A 172 -8.94 14.84 4.68
CA PHE A 172 -7.95 15.87 4.37
C PHE A 172 -8.45 16.74 3.20
N VAL A 173 -7.92 17.95 3.09
CA VAL A 173 -8.22 18.85 1.96
C VAL A 173 -7.98 18.08 0.64
N PRO A 174 -8.91 18.10 -0.34
CA PRO A 174 -8.78 17.26 -1.53
C PRO A 174 -7.69 17.77 -2.50
N CYS A 175 -7.12 16.84 -3.28
CA CYS A 175 -6.35 17.14 -4.49
C CYS A 175 -7.23 17.12 -5.74
N PRO A 176 -6.84 17.82 -6.82
CA PRO A 176 -7.35 17.51 -8.15
C PRO A 176 -7.07 16.04 -8.50
N ALA A 177 -7.99 15.39 -9.22
CA ALA A 177 -7.79 14.01 -9.70
C ALA A 177 -6.54 13.87 -10.59
N ARG A 178 -6.16 14.95 -11.28
CA ARG A 178 -4.95 15.04 -12.11
C ARG A 178 -3.91 15.93 -11.43
N LEU A 179 -3.01 15.31 -10.66
CA LEU A 179 -1.76 15.94 -10.22
C LEU A 179 -0.73 15.97 -11.36
N GLY A 180 -0.91 15.15 -12.40
CA GLY A 180 -0.12 15.17 -13.64
C GLY A 180 1.26 14.52 -13.46
N LEU A 181 2.25 15.06 -14.17
CA LEU A 181 3.65 14.67 -13.95
C LEU A 181 4.06 15.07 -12.53
N TYR A 182 4.49 14.07 -11.77
CA TYR A 182 4.92 14.23 -10.40
C TYR A 182 6.41 13.90 -10.30
N ALA A 183 7.27 14.90 -10.10
CA ALA A 183 8.70 14.69 -9.88
C ALA A 183 9.01 14.53 -8.38
N VAL A 184 9.66 13.43 -7.99
CA VAL A 184 10.17 13.20 -6.63
C VAL A 184 11.69 13.37 -6.65
N VAL A 185 12.23 14.34 -5.91
CA VAL A 185 13.62 14.78 -6.02
C VAL A 185 14.31 15.00 -4.66
N PRO A 186 15.63 14.82 -4.56
CA PRO A 186 16.31 14.74 -3.27
C PRO A 186 16.57 16.09 -2.59
N THR A 187 16.67 17.19 -3.34
CA THR A 187 17.12 18.49 -2.80
C THR A 187 16.32 19.67 -3.35
N ALA A 188 16.41 20.80 -2.67
CA ALA A 188 15.83 22.07 -3.08
C ALA A 188 16.36 22.57 -4.42
N ASP A 189 17.64 22.32 -4.74
CA ASP A 189 18.22 22.67 -6.06
C ASP A 189 17.41 22.06 -7.21
N TRP A 190 16.90 20.83 -7.03
CA TRP A 190 16.03 20.20 -8.01
C TRP A 190 14.66 20.85 -8.08
N ILE A 191 14.08 21.24 -6.95
CA ILE A 191 12.81 21.96 -6.92
C ILE A 191 12.95 23.29 -7.66
N GLU A 192 14.00 24.07 -7.36
CA GLU A 192 14.33 25.33 -8.02
C GLU A 192 14.55 25.18 -9.53
N ARG A 193 15.08 24.03 -9.98
CA ARG A 193 15.24 23.72 -11.41
C ARG A 193 13.92 23.32 -12.09
N LEU A 194 13.05 22.58 -11.41
CA LEU A 194 11.86 21.97 -12.01
C LEU A 194 10.63 22.89 -12.01
N VAL A 195 10.51 23.78 -11.02
CA VAL A 195 9.39 24.73 -10.94
C VAL A 195 9.33 25.65 -12.17
N PRO A 196 10.43 26.27 -12.64
CA PRO A 196 10.43 27.09 -13.85
C PRO A 196 10.09 26.32 -15.13
N LEU A 197 10.32 25.00 -15.15
CA LEU A 197 9.94 24.12 -16.27
C LEU A 197 8.45 23.77 -16.28
N GLY A 198 7.67 24.24 -15.28
CA GLY A 198 6.23 24.03 -15.23
C GLY A 198 5.82 22.62 -14.85
N VAL A 199 6.68 21.86 -14.16
CA VAL A 199 6.32 20.54 -13.62
C VAL A 199 5.12 20.71 -12.66
N PRO A 200 3.96 20.07 -12.91
CA PRO A 200 2.73 20.34 -12.15
C PRO A 200 2.82 19.99 -10.67
N THR A 201 3.53 18.90 -10.34
CA THR A 201 3.69 18.43 -8.97
C THR A 201 5.14 18.06 -8.71
N VAL A 202 5.70 18.56 -7.61
CA VAL A 202 7.09 18.29 -7.20
C VAL A 202 7.10 17.87 -5.73
N GLN A 203 7.97 16.94 -5.35
CA GLN A 203 8.16 16.54 -3.96
C GLN A 203 9.63 16.62 -3.58
N LEU A 204 9.90 17.31 -2.48
CA LEU A 204 11.17 17.26 -1.80
C LEU A 204 11.25 15.99 -0.96
N ARG A 205 12.17 15.10 -1.31
CA ARG A 205 12.51 13.87 -0.60
C ARG A 205 13.95 13.91 -0.10
N PHE A 206 14.19 14.81 0.84
CA PHE A 206 15.49 15.01 1.46
C PHE A 206 15.66 14.07 2.66
N LYS A 207 16.61 13.13 2.58
CA LYS A 207 16.91 12.20 3.67
C LYS A 207 18.07 12.72 4.51
N SER A 208 17.80 13.19 5.72
CA SER A 208 18.80 13.67 6.67
C SER A 208 18.20 13.74 8.07
N ASP A 209 19.01 13.45 9.09
CA ASP A 209 18.67 13.66 10.50
C ASP A 209 19.10 15.05 11.01
N ASP A 210 19.82 15.83 10.18
CA ASP A 210 20.20 17.20 10.52
C ASP A 210 18.99 18.14 10.36
N ALA A 211 18.39 18.50 11.49
CA ALA A 211 17.24 19.38 11.56
C ALA A 211 17.48 20.77 10.93
N ALA A 212 18.71 21.30 10.97
CA ALA A 212 19.01 22.59 10.35
C ALA A 212 19.03 22.46 8.82
N ALA A 213 19.68 21.42 8.31
CA ALA A 213 19.69 21.13 6.87
C ALA A 213 18.27 20.86 6.35
N VAL A 214 17.45 20.10 7.09
CA VAL A 214 16.04 19.84 6.73
C VAL A 214 15.25 21.15 6.62
N ARG A 215 15.35 22.04 7.61
CA ARG A 215 14.66 23.34 7.57
C ARG A 215 15.11 24.18 6.39
N GLU A 216 16.40 24.19 6.07
CA GLU A 216 16.93 24.91 4.92
C GLU A 216 16.36 24.38 3.60
N GLN A 217 16.37 23.07 3.40
CA GLN A 217 15.85 22.44 2.18
C GLN A 217 14.35 22.69 1.99
N ILE A 218 13.57 22.62 3.08
CA ILE A 218 12.15 22.95 3.06
C ILE A 218 11.94 24.41 2.70
N ALA A 219 12.64 25.33 3.37
CA ALA A 219 12.48 26.77 3.14
C ALA A 219 12.79 27.17 1.69
N ARG A 220 13.90 26.67 1.14
CA ARG A 220 14.27 26.91 -0.26
C ARG A 220 13.26 26.34 -1.25
N SER A 221 12.83 25.10 -1.04
CA SER A 221 11.83 24.45 -1.90
C SER A 221 10.50 25.19 -1.87
N ALA A 222 10.05 25.57 -0.68
CA ALA A 222 8.80 26.30 -0.46
C ALA A 222 8.84 27.69 -1.12
N LEU A 223 9.95 28.42 -0.96
CA LEU A 223 10.16 29.70 -1.64
C LEU A 223 10.12 29.56 -3.16
N ALA A 224 10.76 28.52 -3.72
CA ALA A 224 10.74 28.27 -5.16
C ALA A 224 9.33 27.97 -5.69
N ALA A 225 8.53 27.21 -4.93
CA ALA A 225 7.16 26.86 -5.33
C ALA A 225 6.14 27.97 -5.07
N ARG A 226 6.43 28.92 -4.16
CA ARG A 226 5.51 29.99 -3.76
C ARG A 226 5.09 30.84 -4.96
N GLY A 227 3.78 30.99 -5.15
CA GLY A 227 3.21 31.73 -6.28
C GLY A 227 3.36 31.06 -7.65
N SER A 228 4.01 29.90 -7.72
CA SER A 228 4.09 29.09 -8.94
C SER A 228 2.83 28.25 -9.14
N ARG A 229 2.72 27.59 -10.29
CA ARG A 229 1.68 26.59 -10.55
C ARG A 229 2.04 25.20 -10.02
N SER A 230 3.29 25.00 -9.61
CA SER A 230 3.79 23.71 -9.13
C SER A 230 3.31 23.45 -7.70
N ARG A 231 2.79 22.25 -7.47
CA ARG A 231 2.35 21.80 -6.14
C ARG A 231 3.51 21.13 -5.43
N LEU A 232 4.05 21.76 -4.39
CA LEU A 232 5.13 21.19 -3.59
C LEU A 232 4.60 20.30 -2.46
N PHE A 233 5.02 19.04 -2.46
CA PHE A 233 4.89 18.14 -1.33
C PHE A 233 6.21 17.99 -0.57
N ILE A 234 6.17 17.95 0.76
CA ILE A 234 7.33 17.60 1.59
C ILE A 234 7.18 16.15 2.07
N ASN A 235 8.20 15.33 1.84
CA ASN A 235 8.23 13.93 2.25
C ASN A 235 8.83 13.77 3.65
N ASP A 236 8.17 12.97 4.51
CA ASP A 236 8.55 12.51 5.86
C ASP A 236 8.75 13.62 6.93
N HIS A 237 9.39 14.74 6.60
CA HIS A 237 9.72 15.86 7.52
C HIS A 237 8.51 16.75 7.86
N TRP A 238 7.39 16.12 8.21
CA TRP A 238 6.09 16.76 8.38
C TRP A 238 6.07 17.80 9.50
N ARG A 239 6.80 17.59 10.60
CA ARG A 239 6.92 18.56 11.71
C ARG A 239 7.55 19.87 11.25
N ALA A 240 8.73 19.78 10.63
CA ALA A 240 9.43 20.97 10.12
C ALA A 240 8.64 21.68 9.01
N ALA A 241 7.90 20.93 8.19
CA ALA A 241 7.03 21.50 7.17
C ALA A 241 5.81 22.22 7.79
N LEU A 242 5.20 21.68 8.85
CA LEU A 242 4.13 22.34 9.59
C LEU A 242 4.61 23.63 10.26
N ASP A 243 5.76 23.59 10.94
CA ASP A 243 6.35 24.77 11.59
C ASP A 243 6.59 25.88 10.56
N TYR A 244 7.16 25.53 9.41
CA TYR A 244 7.36 26.47 8.31
C TYR A 244 6.02 27.00 7.79
N HIS A 245 5.05 26.12 7.56
CA HIS A 245 3.73 26.50 7.06
C HIS A 245 3.01 27.50 7.97
N ALA A 246 2.99 27.23 9.28
CA ALA A 246 2.39 28.11 10.28
C ALA A 246 3.10 29.47 10.33
N ALA A 247 4.43 29.50 10.24
CA ALA A 247 5.21 30.73 10.24
C ALA A 247 5.05 31.59 8.96
N HIS A 248 4.54 31.01 7.86
CA HIS A 248 4.51 31.65 6.54
C HIS A 248 3.09 31.82 5.97
N GLY A 249 2.10 32.06 6.84
CA GLY A 249 0.75 32.45 6.45
C GLY A 249 -0.30 31.36 6.59
N ASN A 250 0.08 30.15 7.01
CA ASN A 250 -0.83 29.04 7.32
C ASN A 250 -1.81 28.70 6.18
N ASP A 251 -1.38 28.94 4.94
CA ASP A 251 -2.05 28.48 3.73
C ASP A 251 -1.01 28.08 2.67
N SER A 252 -1.43 27.28 1.69
CA SER A 252 -0.50 26.74 0.69
C SER A 252 0.08 27.79 -0.25
N ALA A 253 -0.64 28.90 -0.49
CA ALA A 253 -0.18 29.96 -1.39
C ALA A 253 0.85 30.87 -0.70
N GLY A 254 0.66 31.18 0.58
CA GLY A 254 1.54 31.95 1.42
C GLY A 254 2.82 31.19 1.77
N SER A 255 2.69 29.94 2.21
CA SER A 255 3.86 29.12 2.56
C SER A 255 4.59 28.57 1.34
N GLY A 256 3.90 28.33 0.22
CA GLY A 256 4.45 27.58 -0.92
C GLY A 256 4.46 26.06 -0.71
N ILE A 257 4.02 25.56 0.45
CA ILE A 257 3.87 24.12 0.72
C ILE A 257 2.43 23.71 0.43
N TYR A 258 2.24 22.81 -0.52
CA TYR A 258 0.91 22.34 -0.92
C TYR A 258 0.40 21.18 -0.05
N GLY A 259 1.32 20.35 0.45
CA GLY A 259 0.99 19.22 1.31
C GLY A 259 2.20 18.43 1.80
N ILE A 260 1.92 17.35 2.51
CA ILE A 260 2.87 16.38 3.03
C ILE A 260 2.67 15.04 2.33
N HIS A 261 3.74 14.28 2.13
CA HIS A 261 3.69 12.89 1.71
C HIS A 261 4.33 12.01 2.79
N LEU A 262 3.64 10.92 3.16
CA LEU A 262 4.09 9.99 4.20
C LEU A 262 4.13 8.53 3.71
N GLY A 263 5.11 7.78 4.21
CA GLY A 263 5.16 6.32 4.16
C GLY A 263 4.26 5.66 5.19
N GLN A 264 4.27 4.32 5.24
CA GLN A 264 3.45 3.56 6.19
C GLN A 264 3.96 3.71 7.63
N GLU A 265 5.27 3.82 7.78
CA GLU A 265 5.97 3.94 9.05
C GLU A 265 5.81 5.35 9.63
N ASP A 266 5.90 6.39 8.79
CA ASP A 266 5.75 7.78 9.24
C ASP A 266 4.33 8.08 9.74
N LEU A 267 3.32 7.35 9.24
CA LEU A 267 1.94 7.48 9.70
C LEU A 267 1.74 7.04 11.15
N ASP A 268 2.58 6.14 11.67
CA ASP A 268 2.48 5.68 13.05
C ASP A 268 2.88 6.76 14.06
N GLU A 269 3.71 7.72 13.64
CA GLU A 269 4.22 8.80 14.49
C GLU A 269 3.64 10.18 14.16
N ALA A 270 2.93 10.30 13.04
CA ALA A 270 2.41 11.57 12.55
C ALA A 270 1.25 12.08 13.40
N ASP A 271 1.26 13.37 13.74
CA ASP A 271 0.09 14.04 14.28
C ASP A 271 -0.87 14.37 13.13
N LEU A 272 -1.71 13.39 12.79
CA LEU A 272 -2.65 13.47 11.67
C LEU A 272 -3.72 14.55 11.90
N ASP A 273 -4.08 14.84 13.14
CA ASP A 273 -5.06 15.87 13.46
C ASP A 273 -4.47 17.26 13.31
N ALA A 274 -3.23 17.50 13.76
CA ALA A 274 -2.51 18.74 13.49
C ALA A 274 -2.28 18.95 11.98
N LEU A 275 -1.90 17.90 11.25
CA LEU A 275 -1.76 17.96 9.78
C LEU A 275 -3.08 18.34 9.12
N ARG A 276 -4.20 17.73 9.55
CA ARG A 276 -5.52 18.04 9.00
C ARG A 276 -5.95 19.47 9.33
N ALA A 277 -5.74 19.90 10.58
CA ALA A 277 -6.09 21.25 11.05
C ALA A 277 -5.28 22.35 10.35
N SER A 278 -4.06 22.05 9.88
CA SER A 278 -3.25 23.00 9.12
C SER A 278 -3.80 23.33 7.73
N GLY A 279 -4.73 22.51 7.20
CA GLY A 279 -5.23 22.66 5.82
C GLY A 279 -4.24 22.16 4.75
N LEU A 280 -3.09 21.62 5.15
CA LEU A 280 -2.20 20.90 4.23
C LEU A 280 -2.86 19.61 3.74
N ARG A 281 -2.50 19.23 2.51
CA ARG A 281 -2.91 17.97 1.89
C ARG A 281 -2.03 16.82 2.38
N LEU A 282 -2.59 15.62 2.44
CA LEU A 282 -1.86 14.40 2.77
C LEU A 282 -1.83 13.45 1.57
N GLY A 283 -0.62 13.13 1.12
CA GLY A 283 -0.35 12.01 0.24
C GLY A 283 0.16 10.81 1.01
N VAL A 284 -0.27 9.61 0.64
CA VAL A 284 0.18 8.38 1.31
C VAL A 284 0.65 7.35 0.30
N SER A 285 1.82 6.75 0.55
CA SER A 285 2.31 5.60 -0.22
C SER A 285 1.66 4.29 0.24
N THR A 286 1.26 3.47 -0.73
CA THR A 286 0.69 2.13 -0.51
C THR A 286 1.27 1.11 -1.48
N HIS A 287 1.46 -0.12 -1.00
CA HIS A 287 2.16 -1.18 -1.71
C HIS A 287 1.36 -2.48 -1.82
N GLY A 288 0.16 -2.55 -1.24
CA GLY A 288 -0.70 -3.74 -1.22
C GLY A 288 -2.09 -3.48 -0.65
N TYR A 289 -2.94 -4.51 -0.64
CA TYR A 289 -4.32 -4.42 -0.14
C TYR A 289 -4.39 -4.01 1.33
N ALA A 290 -3.59 -4.62 2.21
CA ALA A 290 -3.63 -4.32 3.64
C ALA A 290 -3.32 -2.85 3.92
N GLU A 291 -2.30 -2.29 3.25
CA GLU A 291 -1.94 -0.88 3.39
C GLU A 291 -3.03 0.05 2.83
N MET A 292 -3.62 -0.28 1.67
CA MET A 292 -4.75 0.49 1.12
C MET A 292 -5.94 0.51 2.09
N LEU A 293 -6.26 -0.63 2.71
CA LEU A 293 -7.33 -0.74 3.70
C LEU A 293 -7.00 -0.01 5.01
N ARG A 294 -5.73 0.02 5.41
CA ARG A 294 -5.24 0.77 6.58
C ARG A 294 -5.43 2.28 6.40
N VAL A 295 -5.16 2.80 5.20
CA VAL A 295 -5.12 4.25 4.94
C VAL A 295 -6.44 4.81 4.41
N ALA A 296 -7.31 3.99 3.81
CA ALA A 296 -8.59 4.47 3.28
C ALA A 296 -9.45 5.20 4.33
N PRO A 297 -9.56 4.74 5.59
CA PRO A 297 -10.29 5.46 6.64
C PRO A 297 -9.73 6.85 6.95
N LEU A 298 -8.45 7.13 6.66
CA LEU A 298 -7.85 8.46 6.82
C LEU A 298 -8.37 9.47 5.81
N ARG A 299 -8.95 9.00 4.70
CA ARG A 299 -9.42 9.83 3.58
C ARG A 299 -8.32 10.84 3.14
N PRO A 300 -7.14 10.33 2.73
CA PRO A 300 -6.03 11.18 2.31
C PRO A 300 -6.38 11.95 1.04
N SER A 301 -5.63 13.02 0.79
CA SER A 301 -5.82 13.87 -0.39
C SER A 301 -5.48 13.16 -1.70
N TYR A 302 -4.52 12.22 -1.68
CA TYR A 302 -4.22 11.29 -2.78
C TYR A 302 -3.52 10.03 -2.27
N LEU A 303 -3.53 8.96 -3.09
CA LEU A 303 -2.76 7.74 -2.84
C LEU A 303 -1.71 7.52 -3.93
N ALA A 304 -0.50 7.15 -3.52
CA ALA A 304 0.54 6.65 -4.40
C ALA A 304 0.54 5.11 -4.37
N LEU A 305 0.45 4.49 -5.55
CA LEU A 305 0.41 3.04 -5.74
C LEU A 305 1.74 2.61 -6.38
N GLY A 306 2.55 1.82 -5.66
CA GLY A 306 3.82 1.34 -6.19
C GLY A 306 4.62 0.46 -5.22
N ALA A 307 5.83 0.02 -5.57
CA ALA A 307 6.50 0.26 -6.84
C ALA A 307 5.93 -0.63 -7.97
N ILE A 308 5.55 -0.02 -9.09
CA ILE A 308 4.97 -0.73 -10.25
C ILE A 308 6.03 -1.60 -10.94
N PHE A 309 7.18 -1.00 -11.27
CA PHE A 309 8.30 -1.65 -11.97
C PHE A 309 9.53 -1.76 -11.06
N PRO A 310 10.52 -2.62 -11.40
CA PRO A 310 11.80 -2.69 -10.68
C PRO A 310 12.45 -1.30 -10.53
N THR A 311 12.90 -1.01 -9.31
CA THR A 311 13.56 0.27 -9.00
C THR A 311 14.62 0.09 -7.92
N THR A 312 15.67 0.91 -7.98
CA THR A 312 16.74 0.98 -6.98
C THR A 312 16.54 2.12 -5.98
N THR A 313 15.49 2.93 -6.12
CA THR A 313 15.27 4.15 -5.31
C THR A 313 14.82 3.87 -3.87
N LYS A 314 14.14 2.75 -3.65
CA LYS A 314 13.70 2.27 -2.32
C LYS A 314 13.90 0.76 -2.27
N VAL A 315 14.52 0.28 -1.20
CA VAL A 315 14.59 -1.17 -0.92
C VAL A 315 13.20 -1.61 -0.48
N MET A 316 12.61 -2.55 -1.22
CA MET A 316 11.26 -3.05 -0.95
C MET A 316 11.35 -4.49 -0.43
N PRO A 317 10.58 -4.87 0.60
CA PRO A 317 10.50 -6.25 1.08
C PRO A 317 9.71 -7.16 0.12
N THR A 318 8.98 -6.56 -0.83
CA THR A 318 8.15 -7.25 -1.82
C THR A 318 8.71 -7.10 -3.24
N GLN A 319 8.34 -8.04 -4.12
CA GLN A 319 8.58 -7.87 -5.55
C GLN A 319 7.80 -6.66 -6.10
N PRO A 320 8.27 -6.03 -7.19
CA PRO A 320 7.51 -5.01 -7.90
C PRO A 320 6.10 -5.50 -8.20
N GLN A 321 5.12 -4.60 -8.12
CA GLN A 321 3.70 -4.94 -8.26
C GLN A 321 3.36 -5.48 -9.66
N GLY A 322 4.03 -4.96 -10.68
CA GLY A 322 3.62 -5.14 -12.07
C GLY A 322 2.32 -4.41 -12.41
N LEU A 323 2.03 -4.30 -13.71
CA LEU A 323 0.85 -3.60 -14.20
C LEU A 323 -0.46 -4.28 -13.75
N GLY A 324 -0.51 -5.61 -13.69
CA GLY A 324 -1.70 -6.35 -13.30
C GLY A 324 -2.20 -5.96 -11.90
N ARG A 325 -1.32 -5.98 -10.90
CA ARG A 325 -1.66 -5.56 -9.53
C ARG A 325 -1.97 -4.08 -9.46
N PHE A 326 -1.16 -3.25 -10.10
CA PHE A 326 -1.38 -1.81 -10.16
C PHE A 326 -2.79 -1.46 -10.70
N TYR A 327 -3.24 -2.12 -11.78
CA TYR A 327 -4.59 -1.93 -12.33
C TYR A 327 -5.68 -2.41 -11.36
N ALA A 328 -5.47 -3.55 -10.69
CA ALA A 328 -6.40 -4.04 -9.68
C ALA A 328 -6.52 -3.08 -8.47
N TYR A 329 -5.40 -2.51 -8.03
CA TYR A 329 -5.33 -1.53 -6.95
C TYR A 329 -6.00 -0.21 -7.33
N ALA A 330 -5.69 0.33 -8.52
CA ALA A 330 -6.30 1.54 -9.03
C ALA A 330 -7.82 1.38 -9.16
N ARG A 331 -8.29 0.24 -9.69
CA ARG A 331 -9.72 -0.08 -9.81
C ARG A 331 -10.41 -0.11 -8.44
N LEU A 332 -9.78 -0.73 -7.44
CA LEU A 332 -10.34 -0.81 -6.09
C LEU A 332 -10.45 0.58 -5.44
N MET A 333 -9.40 1.40 -5.58
CA MET A 333 -9.25 2.64 -4.80
C MET A 333 -9.86 3.88 -5.44
N ARG A 334 -10.17 3.87 -6.74
CA ARG A 334 -10.69 5.06 -7.44
C ARG A 334 -11.97 5.65 -6.83
N GLU A 335 -12.78 4.84 -6.18
CA GLU A 335 -14.02 5.27 -5.51
C GLU A 335 -13.77 5.74 -4.06
N GLN A 336 -12.63 5.37 -3.46
CA GLN A 336 -12.26 5.75 -2.10
C GLN A 336 -11.40 7.03 -2.08
N VAL A 337 -10.48 7.15 -3.03
CA VAL A 337 -9.58 8.31 -3.15
C VAL A 337 -9.51 8.73 -4.63
N PRO A 338 -10.11 9.87 -5.01
CA PRO A 338 -10.20 10.29 -6.42
C PRO A 338 -8.84 10.59 -7.08
N ALA A 339 -7.84 11.00 -6.31
CA ALA A 339 -6.50 11.28 -6.81
C ALA A 339 -5.59 10.07 -6.56
N LEU A 340 -5.24 9.37 -7.64
CA LEU A 340 -4.31 8.25 -7.62
C LEU A 340 -3.05 8.60 -8.42
N VAL A 341 -1.90 8.15 -7.92
CA VAL A 341 -0.58 8.36 -8.51
C VAL A 341 0.10 7.00 -8.70
N GLY A 342 0.45 6.63 -9.93
CA GLY A 342 1.31 5.47 -10.17
C GLY A 342 2.78 5.82 -9.94
N ILE A 343 3.53 4.98 -9.20
CA ILE A 343 4.96 5.23 -8.91
C ILE A 343 5.80 3.96 -8.94
N GLY A 344 7.09 4.10 -9.24
CA GLY A 344 8.10 3.04 -9.12
C GLY A 344 8.56 2.53 -10.47
N GLY A 345 9.78 2.92 -10.85
CA GLY A 345 10.39 2.57 -12.13
C GLY A 345 9.69 3.16 -13.36
N VAL A 346 8.88 4.21 -13.17
CA VAL A 346 8.17 4.89 -14.26
C VAL A 346 9.12 5.80 -15.05
N ASP A 347 9.06 5.72 -16.37
CA ASP A 347 9.77 6.57 -17.32
C ASP A 347 8.91 6.85 -18.57
N ALA A 348 9.45 7.55 -19.56
CA ALA A 348 8.70 7.91 -20.77
C ALA A 348 8.25 6.70 -21.61
N GLY A 349 8.94 5.56 -21.52
CA GLY A 349 8.63 4.36 -22.30
C GLY A 349 7.46 3.56 -21.73
N ASN A 350 7.28 3.56 -20.40
CA ASN A 350 6.20 2.81 -19.74
C ASN A 350 5.07 3.69 -19.18
N LEU A 351 5.24 5.02 -19.16
CA LEU A 351 4.22 5.96 -18.69
C LEU A 351 2.84 5.78 -19.34
N PRO A 352 2.69 5.54 -20.66
CA PRO A 352 1.37 5.31 -21.25
C PRO A 352 0.61 4.15 -20.60
N GLN A 353 1.29 3.04 -20.29
CA GLN A 353 0.70 1.88 -19.61
C GLN A 353 0.27 2.23 -18.19
N VAL A 354 1.01 3.10 -17.50
CA VAL A 354 0.58 3.59 -16.17
C VAL A 354 -0.72 4.39 -16.29
N LEU A 355 -0.86 5.23 -17.31
CA LEU A 355 -2.05 6.07 -17.52
C LEU A 355 -3.28 5.28 -17.96
N GLU A 356 -3.12 4.14 -18.64
CA GLU A 356 -4.21 3.22 -19.01
C GLU A 356 -5.00 2.71 -17.80
N ALA A 357 -4.40 2.69 -16.61
CA ALA A 357 -5.09 2.37 -15.36
C ALA A 357 -6.18 3.38 -14.96
N GLY A 358 -6.26 4.52 -15.67
CA GLY A 358 -7.17 5.62 -15.34
C GLY A 358 -6.67 6.49 -14.18
N VAL A 359 -5.40 6.35 -13.76
CA VAL A 359 -4.80 7.27 -12.80
C VAL A 359 -4.55 8.62 -13.46
N GLY A 360 -4.86 9.72 -12.76
CA GLY A 360 -4.65 11.06 -13.30
C GLY A 360 -3.21 11.56 -13.22
N SER A 361 -2.29 10.76 -12.68
CA SER A 361 -0.95 11.19 -12.28
C SER A 361 0.04 10.04 -12.26
N ALA A 362 1.31 10.33 -12.55
CA ALA A 362 2.40 9.37 -12.38
C ALA A 362 3.64 10.07 -11.82
N ALA A 363 4.27 9.41 -10.84
CA ALA A 363 5.46 9.91 -10.19
C ALA A 363 6.73 9.26 -10.72
N VAL A 364 7.73 10.10 -10.99
CA VAL A 364 9.04 9.71 -11.52
C VAL A 364 10.15 10.26 -10.65
N VAL A 365 11.26 9.53 -10.60
CA VAL A 365 12.50 9.94 -9.91
C VAL A 365 13.62 9.99 -10.96
N ARG A 366 14.15 8.83 -11.32
CA ARG A 366 15.32 8.66 -12.18
C ARG A 366 15.12 9.17 -13.60
N ALA A 367 13.89 9.06 -14.14
CA ALA A 367 13.57 9.58 -15.47
C ALA A 367 13.80 11.10 -15.60
N ILE A 368 13.88 11.82 -14.47
CA ILE A 368 14.28 13.23 -14.42
C ILE A 368 15.69 13.38 -13.84
N THR A 369 15.97 12.77 -12.68
CA THR A 369 17.24 13.03 -11.96
C THR A 369 18.47 12.48 -12.66
N GLU A 370 18.33 11.48 -13.52
CA GLU A 370 19.42 10.84 -14.28
C GLU A 370 19.38 11.22 -15.77
N ALA A 371 18.50 12.14 -16.18
CA ALA A 371 18.41 12.58 -17.56
C ALA A 371 19.60 13.47 -17.96
N ALA A 372 20.19 13.18 -19.12
CA ALA A 372 21.23 14.04 -19.71
C ALA A 372 20.74 15.45 -20.03
N ASP A 373 19.48 15.56 -20.48
CA ASP A 373 18.76 16.82 -20.72
C ASP A 373 17.43 16.80 -19.96
N VAL A 374 17.42 17.48 -18.81
CA VAL A 374 16.27 17.56 -17.90
C VAL A 374 15.08 18.30 -18.53
N PRO A 375 15.24 19.52 -19.10
CA PRO A 375 14.16 20.18 -19.83
C PRO A 375 13.51 19.29 -20.90
N ALA A 376 14.31 18.60 -21.72
CA ALA A 376 13.78 17.71 -22.75
C ALA A 376 13.07 16.47 -22.15
N ALA A 377 13.59 15.91 -21.05
CA ALA A 377 12.94 14.79 -20.36
C ALA A 377 11.58 15.19 -19.75
N VAL A 378 11.53 16.35 -19.08
CA VAL A 378 10.27 16.92 -18.54
C VAL A 378 9.25 17.14 -19.66
N ALA A 379 9.66 17.76 -20.78
CA ALA A 379 8.78 18.00 -21.91
C ALA A 379 8.20 16.71 -22.50
N ARG A 380 9.04 15.67 -22.69
CA ARG A 380 8.60 14.35 -23.16
C ARG A 380 7.59 13.70 -22.21
N LEU A 381 7.86 13.73 -20.90
CA LEU A 381 6.97 13.15 -19.89
C LEU A 381 5.64 13.90 -19.81
N MET A 382 5.66 15.25 -19.84
CA MET A 382 4.45 16.06 -19.82
C MET A 382 3.57 15.84 -21.07
N ALA A 383 4.18 15.63 -22.24
CA ALA A 383 3.45 15.39 -23.48
C ALA A 383 2.55 14.13 -23.41
N ALA A 384 2.98 13.09 -22.69
CA ALA A 384 2.18 11.87 -22.53
C ALA A 384 0.84 12.10 -21.83
N PHE A 385 0.76 13.06 -20.89
CA PHE A 385 -0.49 13.41 -20.21
C PHE A 385 -1.48 14.19 -21.08
N GLY A 386 -1.00 14.86 -22.14
CA GLY A 386 -1.84 15.56 -23.11
C GLY A 386 -2.49 14.64 -24.15
N GLN A 387 -1.94 13.44 -24.34
CA GLN A 387 -2.45 12.43 -25.29
C GLN A 387 -3.45 11.45 -24.67
N ALA A 388 -3.44 11.30 -23.35
CA ALA A 388 -4.37 10.45 -22.59
C ALA A 388 -5.69 11.16 -22.23
N GLY A 389 -6.13 12.08 -23.10
CA GLY A 389 -7.25 13.02 -22.89
C GLY A 389 -8.61 12.40 -23.11
#